data_AF-A0A972IND2-F1
#
_entry.id   AF-A0A972IND2-F1
#
_cell.length_a   1.000
_cell.length_b   1.000
_cell.length_c   1.000
_cell.angle_alpha   90.00
_cell.angle_beta   90.00
_cell.angle_gamma   90.00
#
_symmetry.space_group_name_H-M   'P 1'
#
loop_
_entity.id
_entity.type
_entity.pdbx_description
1 polymer ?
#
loop_
_entity_poly.entity_id
_entity_poly.type
_entity_poly.pdbx_seq_one_letter_code
_entity_poly.pdbx_strand_id
1 'polypeptide(L)'
;MARYLVNPLFLYLAIWVSVTVSYVAGVNKAFFPAPTPRVYWAVGLSVATFVLGYLTWNLIRRTKTDPDRLYWSAAPVLSAKSLRRYLRITLVFGLLAVAFCALRVVVLARTHEIDLLRLVTDSILWRETVTRPITPDMIGMRACTIAITVTCSIFSIGFVLLGILLYLGRDRWRYGTVTLFLLTALGVGLLSLARKEVTINLAFLVLSYLFMHQHYRSRRTREVAMHLVVPAVALVILFLLVDILLQKGANYDPAHRLRGFLLSIYWYIASPVAAFSEFLKTHDGNWRLGESVFLPIYKWLARAHLVPPPDAMSIMHMEKIYIPYMANVYTYLRNIYEDFGFVGLAVLPYLLGLLSAALRARAGQSVPYLNFYLIVLIVIVFSFYDHLLISNQYYLQAFFGYLLFRSRLPETGADGL
;
A
#
# COMPACT_ATOMS: atom_id res chain seq x y z
N MET A 1 3.04 -7.85 -22.10
CA MET A 1 2.43 -7.95 -20.75
C MET A 1 2.97 -6.91 -19.77
N ALA A 2 4.28 -6.79 -19.51
CA ALA A 2 4.85 -5.86 -18.52
C ALA A 2 4.43 -4.38 -18.65
N ARG A 3 4.23 -3.87 -19.89
CA ARG A 3 3.77 -2.48 -20.14
C ARG A 3 2.40 -2.15 -19.55
N TYR A 4 1.55 -3.17 -19.35
CA TYR A 4 0.22 -3.01 -18.80
C TYR A 4 0.23 -2.96 -17.28
N LEU A 5 1.20 -3.64 -16.63
CA LEU A 5 1.32 -3.75 -15.17
C LEU A 5 1.76 -2.46 -14.46
N VAL A 6 2.09 -1.41 -15.21
CA VAL A 6 2.40 -0.07 -14.70
C VAL A 6 1.54 1.01 -15.36
N ASN A 7 0.47 0.60 -16.07
CA ASN A 7 -0.55 1.49 -16.58
C ASN A 7 -1.71 1.51 -15.57
N PRO A 8 -2.08 2.68 -15.01
CA PRO A 8 -3.04 2.76 -13.93
C PRO A 8 -4.45 2.34 -14.39
N LEU A 9 -4.83 2.67 -15.63
CA LEU A 9 -6.10 2.24 -16.22
C LEU A 9 -6.21 0.72 -16.31
N PHE A 10 -5.17 0.09 -16.85
CA PHE A 10 -5.16 -1.37 -16.96
C PHE A 10 -5.17 -2.04 -15.57
N LEU A 11 -4.33 -1.57 -14.65
CA LEU A 11 -4.26 -2.12 -13.29
C LEU A 11 -5.62 -2.03 -12.60
N TYR A 12 -6.22 -0.84 -12.61
CA TYR A 12 -7.50 -0.61 -11.96
C TYR A 12 -8.59 -1.51 -12.53
N LEU A 13 -8.71 -1.61 -13.86
CA LEU A 13 -9.66 -2.50 -14.51
C LEU A 13 -9.38 -3.97 -14.21
N ALA A 14 -8.13 -4.42 -14.28
CA ALA A 14 -7.76 -5.80 -14.00
C ALA A 14 -8.13 -6.22 -12.57
N ILE A 15 -7.92 -5.35 -11.60
CA ILE A 15 -8.27 -5.59 -10.20
C ILE A 15 -9.78 -5.64 -10.03
N TRP A 16 -10.50 -4.60 -10.46
CA TRP A 16 -11.94 -4.51 -10.24
C TRP A 16 -12.73 -5.56 -11.03
N VAL A 17 -12.28 -5.93 -12.24
CA VAL A 17 -12.85 -7.06 -12.97
C VAL A 17 -12.60 -8.36 -12.20
N SER A 18 -11.37 -8.64 -11.76
CA SER A 18 -11.06 -9.89 -11.05
C SER A 18 -11.83 -10.02 -9.74
N VAL A 19 -11.91 -8.93 -8.98
CA VAL A 19 -12.61 -8.86 -7.69
C VAL A 19 -14.12 -9.00 -7.88
N THR A 20 -14.70 -8.30 -8.85
CA THR A 20 -16.14 -8.38 -9.15
C THR A 20 -16.52 -9.77 -9.66
N VAL A 21 -15.73 -10.37 -10.56
CA VAL A 21 -15.97 -11.74 -11.05
C VAL A 21 -15.89 -12.73 -9.90
N SER A 22 -14.89 -12.61 -9.02
CA SER A 22 -14.74 -13.49 -7.86
C SER A 22 -15.93 -13.38 -6.89
N TYR A 23 -16.40 -12.16 -6.65
CA TYR A 23 -17.58 -11.90 -5.83
C TYR A 23 -18.87 -12.47 -6.46
N VAL A 24 -19.12 -12.17 -7.74
CA VAL A 24 -20.30 -12.69 -8.48
C VAL A 24 -20.29 -14.21 -8.54
N ALA A 25 -19.13 -14.84 -8.74
CA ALA A 25 -18.99 -16.29 -8.69
C ALA A 25 -19.39 -16.85 -7.31
N GLY A 26 -19.02 -16.17 -6.23
CA GLY A 26 -19.41 -16.54 -4.87
C GLY A 26 -20.91 -16.40 -4.62
N VAL A 27 -21.52 -15.30 -5.08
CA VAL A 27 -22.97 -15.10 -5.04
C VAL A 27 -23.70 -16.22 -5.80
N ASN A 28 -23.27 -16.52 -7.04
CA ASN A 28 -23.90 -17.56 -7.89
C ASN A 28 -23.80 -18.97 -7.28
N LYS A 29 -22.81 -19.20 -6.40
CA LYS A 29 -22.65 -20.45 -5.67
C LYS A 29 -23.29 -20.44 -4.28
N ALA A 30 -24.06 -19.39 -3.95
CA ALA A 30 -24.65 -19.14 -2.64
C ALA A 30 -23.62 -19.13 -1.49
N PHE A 31 -22.37 -18.77 -1.80
CA PHE A 31 -21.32 -18.60 -0.79
C PHE A 31 -21.45 -17.26 -0.08
N PHE A 32 -21.77 -16.19 -0.82
CA PHE A 32 -22.08 -14.87 -0.25
C PHE A 32 -23.60 -14.64 -0.21
N PRO A 33 -24.09 -13.78 0.71
CA PRO A 33 -25.48 -13.35 0.72
C PRO A 33 -25.91 -12.72 -0.60
N ALA A 34 -27.22 -12.68 -0.84
CA ALA A 34 -27.78 -12.02 -2.01
C ALA A 34 -27.34 -10.54 -2.05
N PRO A 35 -26.77 -10.08 -3.18
CA PRO A 35 -26.25 -8.73 -3.34
C PRO A 35 -27.40 -7.72 -3.38
N THR A 36 -27.16 -6.52 -2.87
CA THR A 36 -28.07 -5.39 -3.17
C THR A 36 -27.74 -4.82 -4.54
N PRO A 37 -28.71 -4.29 -5.31
CA PRO A 37 -28.41 -3.56 -6.54
C PRO A 37 -27.42 -2.41 -6.31
N ARG A 38 -27.43 -1.81 -5.11
CA ARG A 38 -26.54 -0.71 -4.71
C ARG A 38 -25.05 -1.06 -4.81
N VAL A 39 -24.64 -2.29 -4.52
CA VAL A 39 -23.22 -2.68 -4.62
C VAL A 39 -22.73 -2.64 -6.06
N TYR A 40 -23.56 -3.11 -7.00
CA TYR A 40 -23.22 -3.08 -8.43
C TYR A 40 -23.17 -1.66 -8.97
N TRP A 41 -24.11 -0.80 -8.55
CA TRP A 41 -24.07 0.63 -8.90
C TRP A 41 -22.84 1.33 -8.33
N ALA A 42 -22.47 1.05 -7.07
CA ALA A 42 -21.31 1.64 -6.43
C ALA A 42 -20.00 1.25 -7.14
N VAL A 43 -19.82 -0.04 -7.44
CA VAL A 43 -18.64 -0.54 -8.16
C VAL A 43 -18.63 -0.02 -9.60
N GLY A 44 -19.75 -0.11 -10.32
CA GLY A 44 -19.87 0.36 -11.70
C GLY A 44 -19.61 1.86 -11.83
N LEU A 45 -20.17 2.66 -10.93
CA LEU A 45 -19.94 4.12 -10.87
C LEU A 45 -18.46 4.42 -10.65
N SER A 46 -17.84 3.78 -9.64
CA SER A 46 -16.42 3.98 -9.35
C SER A 46 -15.51 3.60 -10.53
N VAL A 47 -15.80 2.48 -11.20
CA VAL A 47 -15.04 2.07 -12.40
C VAL A 47 -15.23 3.06 -13.54
N ALA A 48 -16.46 3.45 -13.85
CA ALA A 48 -16.74 4.40 -14.92
C ALA A 48 -16.06 5.75 -14.67
N THR A 49 -16.15 6.28 -13.44
CA THR A 49 -15.62 7.61 -13.11
C THR A 49 -14.10 7.61 -13.05
N PHE A 50 -13.45 6.53 -12.55
CA PHE A 50 -12.00 6.38 -12.66
C PHE A 50 -11.53 6.39 -14.12
N VAL A 51 -12.18 5.62 -15.00
CA VAL A 51 -11.87 5.58 -16.43
C VAL A 51 -12.03 6.97 -17.04
N LEU A 52 -13.14 7.65 -16.75
CA LEU A 52 -13.40 9.01 -17.22
C LEU A 52 -12.30 9.98 -16.78
N GLY A 53 -11.94 10.00 -15.48
CA GLY A 53 -10.88 10.89 -14.98
C GLY A 53 -9.53 10.64 -15.64
N TYR A 54 -9.17 9.37 -15.84
CA TYR A 54 -7.96 8.99 -16.56
C TYR A 54 -7.98 9.47 -18.02
N LEU A 55 -9.11 9.33 -18.72
CA LEU A 55 -9.26 9.79 -20.11
C LEU A 55 -9.27 11.32 -20.21
N THR A 56 -9.93 12.03 -19.29
CA THR A 56 -9.97 13.50 -19.25
C THR A 56 -8.56 14.09 -19.27
N TRP A 57 -7.66 13.61 -18.41
CA TRP A 57 -6.28 14.13 -18.40
C TRP A 57 -5.55 13.85 -19.71
N ASN A 58 -5.73 12.66 -20.30
CA ASN A 58 -5.08 12.33 -21.56
C ASN A 58 -5.59 13.19 -22.72
N LEU A 59 -6.85 13.61 -22.71
CA LEU A 59 -7.41 14.58 -23.66
C LEU A 59 -6.81 15.98 -23.45
N ILE A 60 -6.82 16.48 -22.21
CA ILE A 60 -6.22 17.79 -21.85
C ILE A 60 -4.74 17.83 -22.23
N ARG A 61 -4.01 16.73 -22.05
CA ARG A 61 -2.58 16.67 -22.41
C ARG A 61 -2.35 16.76 -23.91
N ARG A 62 -3.24 16.21 -24.74
CA ARG A 62 -3.12 16.27 -26.21
C ARG A 62 -3.29 17.69 -26.75
N THR A 63 -4.03 18.54 -26.03
CA THR A 63 -4.26 19.94 -26.42
C THR A 63 -3.21 20.91 -25.86
N LYS A 64 -2.33 20.45 -24.96
CA LYS A 64 -1.21 21.27 -24.46
C LYS A 64 0.02 21.11 -25.38
N THR A 65 0.48 22.22 -25.95
CA THR A 65 1.61 22.29 -26.88
C THR A 65 2.98 22.21 -26.22
N ASP A 66 3.07 22.41 -24.89
CA ASP A 66 4.36 22.29 -24.19
C ASP A 66 4.16 21.84 -22.72
N PRO A 67 4.65 20.66 -22.31
CA PRO A 67 4.42 20.18 -20.95
C PRO A 67 5.59 20.60 -20.05
N ASP A 68 5.46 21.74 -19.35
CA ASP A 68 6.10 22.02 -18.04
C ASP A 68 7.56 21.55 -17.86
N ARG A 69 8.42 21.60 -18.89
CA ARG A 69 9.85 21.26 -18.76
C ARG A 69 10.60 22.22 -17.81
N LEU A 70 9.98 23.35 -17.51
CA LEU A 70 10.59 24.52 -16.86
C LEU A 70 10.97 24.32 -15.39
N TYR A 71 10.27 23.48 -14.61
CA TYR A 71 10.51 23.44 -13.15
C TYR A 71 11.57 22.44 -12.66
N TRP A 72 11.88 21.39 -13.43
CA TRP A 72 12.85 20.35 -13.01
C TRP A 72 14.13 20.33 -13.83
N SER A 73 14.27 21.19 -14.85
CA SER A 73 15.49 21.31 -15.66
C SER A 73 16.74 21.64 -14.82
N ALA A 74 16.57 22.32 -13.68
CA ALA A 74 17.67 22.69 -12.78
C ALA A 74 18.12 21.57 -11.81
N ALA A 75 17.33 20.51 -11.61
CA ALA A 75 17.71 19.45 -10.67
C ALA A 75 18.84 18.57 -11.25
N PRO A 76 19.76 18.07 -10.42
CA PRO A 76 20.84 17.22 -10.89
C PRO A 76 20.28 15.89 -11.42
N VAL A 77 20.92 15.37 -12.48
CA VAL A 77 20.63 14.01 -12.98
C VAL A 77 21.07 13.00 -11.92
N LEU A 78 20.27 11.95 -11.73
CA LEU A 78 20.59 10.86 -10.83
C LEU A 78 21.86 10.16 -11.34
N SER A 79 22.92 10.24 -10.54
CA SER A 79 24.22 9.59 -10.80
C SER A 79 24.39 8.37 -9.89
N ALA A 80 25.33 7.49 -10.22
CA ALA A 80 25.65 6.33 -9.38
C ALA A 80 26.03 6.74 -7.94
N LYS A 81 26.65 7.92 -7.78
CA LYS A 81 27.02 8.48 -6.47
C LYS A 81 25.80 8.96 -5.70
N SER A 82 24.87 9.70 -6.33
CA SER A 82 23.65 10.16 -5.65
C SER A 82 22.70 9.00 -5.33
N LEU A 83 22.54 8.03 -6.24
CA LEU A 83 21.75 6.82 -5.99
C LEU A 83 22.32 6.02 -4.79
N ARG A 84 23.63 5.81 -4.74
CA ARG A 84 24.29 5.15 -3.58
C ARG A 84 24.06 5.93 -2.29
N ARG A 85 24.19 7.27 -2.31
CA ARG A 85 23.92 8.12 -1.14
C ARG A 85 22.47 7.97 -0.67
N TYR A 86 21.51 8.04 -1.59
CA TYR A 86 20.09 7.91 -1.27
C TYR A 86 19.72 6.54 -0.72
N LEU A 87 20.27 5.46 -1.29
CA LEU A 87 20.10 4.11 -0.77
C LEU A 87 20.71 3.94 0.63
N ARG A 88 21.88 4.52 0.90
CA ARG A 88 22.46 4.51 2.26
C ARG A 88 21.58 5.24 3.27
N ILE A 89 21.09 6.44 2.91
CA ILE A 89 20.19 7.21 3.79
C ILE A 89 18.94 6.40 4.09
N THR A 90 18.23 5.93 3.06
CA THR A 90 16.99 5.16 3.24
C THR A 90 17.23 3.87 4.02
N LEU A 91 18.35 3.17 3.80
CA LEU A 91 18.72 2.00 4.58
C LEU A 91 18.97 2.31 6.07
N VAL A 92 19.65 3.41 6.40
CA VAL A 92 19.84 3.85 7.78
C VAL A 92 18.48 4.06 8.46
N PHE A 93 17.53 4.70 7.78
CA PHE A 93 16.16 4.83 8.28
C PHE A 93 15.45 3.47 8.45
N GLY A 94 15.72 2.49 7.56
CA GLY A 94 15.23 1.12 7.76
C GLY A 94 15.81 0.44 8.99
N LEU A 95 17.11 0.57 9.24
CA LEU A 95 17.75 0.03 10.45
C LEU A 95 17.21 0.71 11.72
N LEU A 96 16.99 2.03 11.67
CA LEU A 96 16.31 2.76 12.75
C LEU A 96 14.88 2.26 12.95
N ALA A 97 14.14 1.96 11.89
CA ALA A 97 12.80 1.38 12.00
C ALA A 97 12.82 0.03 12.71
N VAL A 98 13.79 -0.85 12.40
CA VAL A 98 13.98 -2.12 13.13
C VAL A 98 14.28 -1.86 14.60
N ALA A 99 15.19 -0.94 14.91
CA ALA A 99 15.53 -0.58 16.29
C ALA A 99 14.32 -0.04 17.06
N PHE A 100 13.51 0.84 16.46
CA PHE A 100 12.28 1.34 17.08
C PHE A 100 11.20 0.27 17.23
N CYS A 101 11.11 -0.69 16.30
CA CYS A 101 10.23 -1.84 16.46
C CYS A 101 10.67 -2.73 17.64
N ALA A 102 11.97 -2.99 17.79
CA ALA A 102 12.51 -3.73 18.91
C ALA A 102 12.28 -2.99 20.24
N LEU A 103 12.56 -1.67 20.26
CA LEU A 103 12.28 -0.82 21.42
C LEU A 103 10.79 -0.86 21.80
N ARG A 104 9.89 -0.83 20.82
CA ARG A 104 8.44 -0.93 21.06
C ARG A 104 8.08 -2.25 21.75
N VAL A 105 8.70 -3.36 21.38
CA VAL A 105 8.48 -4.67 22.04
C VAL A 105 8.95 -4.61 23.50
N VAL A 106 10.11 -3.99 23.77
CA VAL A 106 10.60 -3.80 25.15
C VAL A 106 9.68 -2.90 25.97
N VAL A 107 9.19 -1.81 25.38
CA VAL A 107 8.21 -0.92 26.04
C VAL A 107 6.92 -1.66 26.34
N LEU A 108 6.38 -2.46 25.41
CA LEU A 108 5.20 -3.29 25.64
C LEU A 108 5.39 -4.27 26.80
N ALA A 109 6.53 -4.99 26.83
CA ALA A 109 6.84 -5.92 27.90
C ALA A 109 6.84 -5.22 29.26
N ARG A 110 7.48 -4.05 29.35
CA ARG A 110 7.52 -3.26 30.60
C ARG A 110 6.17 -2.70 31.00
N THR A 111 5.40 -2.14 30.06
CA THR A 111 4.10 -1.53 30.35
C THR A 111 3.07 -2.55 30.83
N HIS A 112 3.19 -3.81 30.42
CA HIS A 112 2.29 -4.88 30.84
C HIS A 112 2.90 -5.84 31.87
N GLU A 113 4.06 -5.53 32.42
CA GLU A 113 4.78 -6.36 33.41
C GLU A 113 5.00 -7.81 32.93
N ILE A 114 5.25 -7.99 31.64
CA ILE A 114 5.50 -9.28 31.01
C ILE A 114 7.01 -9.47 30.86
N ASP A 115 7.51 -10.65 31.22
CA ASP A 115 8.90 -11.03 30.92
C ASP A 115 9.15 -10.99 29.40
N LEU A 116 10.26 -10.37 28.99
CA LEU A 116 10.56 -10.14 27.57
C LEU A 116 10.72 -11.46 26.82
N LEU A 117 11.38 -12.46 27.41
CA LEU A 117 11.60 -13.75 26.77
C LEU A 117 10.26 -14.48 26.59
N ARG A 118 9.39 -14.44 27.60
CA ARG A 118 8.03 -14.97 27.49
C ARG A 118 7.23 -14.27 26.39
N LEU A 119 7.29 -12.94 26.30
CA LEU A 119 6.57 -12.18 25.28
C LEU A 119 7.00 -12.56 23.86
N VAL A 120 8.30 -12.80 23.63
CA VAL A 120 8.80 -13.10 22.28
C VAL A 120 8.71 -14.57 21.88
N THR A 121 8.57 -15.48 22.85
CA THR A 121 8.48 -16.93 22.61
C THR A 121 7.03 -17.42 22.51
N ASP A 122 6.11 -16.79 23.25
CA ASP A 122 4.67 -17.09 23.17
C ASP A 122 3.99 -16.27 22.07
N SER A 123 3.76 -16.91 20.93
CA SER A 123 3.13 -16.27 19.76
C SER A 123 1.73 -15.72 20.01
N ILE A 124 0.95 -16.33 20.91
CA ILE A 124 -0.41 -15.91 21.24
C ILE A 124 -0.32 -14.65 22.09
N LEU A 125 0.50 -14.69 23.14
CA LEU A 125 0.74 -13.55 24.03
C LEU A 125 1.31 -12.35 23.26
N TRP A 126 2.28 -12.58 22.37
CA TRP A 126 2.82 -11.53 21.51
C TRP A 126 1.69 -10.87 20.71
N ARG A 127 0.91 -11.68 19.98
CA ARG A 127 -0.16 -11.20 19.12
C ARG A 127 -1.18 -10.39 19.89
N GLU A 128 -1.69 -10.93 21.00
CA GLU A 128 -2.69 -10.24 21.82
C GLU A 128 -2.15 -8.91 22.31
N THR A 129 -0.93 -8.89 22.85
CA THR A 129 -0.29 -7.70 23.41
C THR A 129 -0.05 -6.61 22.37
N VAL A 130 0.47 -6.96 21.19
CA VAL A 130 0.74 -5.99 20.10
C VAL A 130 -0.55 -5.41 19.50
N THR A 131 -1.66 -6.15 19.58
CA THR A 131 -2.96 -5.68 19.07
C THR A 131 -3.77 -4.88 20.09
N ARG A 132 -3.28 -4.72 21.32
CA ARG A 132 -3.98 -3.93 22.34
C ARG A 132 -4.09 -2.46 21.91
N PRO A 133 -5.24 -1.80 22.18
CA PRO A 133 -5.38 -0.37 21.93
C PRO A 133 -4.32 0.43 22.68
N ILE A 134 -3.70 1.39 22.01
CA ILE A 134 -2.76 2.33 22.63
C ILE A 134 -3.58 3.43 23.31
N THR A 135 -3.59 3.45 24.64
CA THR A 135 -4.29 4.46 25.43
C THR A 135 -3.47 5.76 25.53
N PRO A 136 -4.10 6.92 25.85
CA PRO A 136 -3.42 8.22 25.85
C PRO A 136 -2.21 8.31 26.80
N ASP A 137 -2.26 7.57 27.90
CA ASP A 137 -1.26 7.44 28.97
C ASP A 137 -0.02 6.62 28.56
N MET A 138 -0.10 5.82 27.50
CA MET A 138 1.04 5.03 26.99
C MET A 138 2.00 5.89 26.13
N ILE A 139 2.59 6.93 26.72
CA ILE A 139 3.44 7.92 26.03
C ILE A 139 4.59 7.24 25.26
N GLY A 140 5.27 6.28 25.87
CA GLY A 140 6.38 5.54 25.24
C GLY A 140 5.94 4.78 23.98
N MET A 141 4.77 4.15 24.01
CA MET A 141 4.21 3.43 22.85
C MET A 141 3.83 4.36 21.71
N ARG A 142 3.25 5.52 22.04
CA ARG A 142 2.90 6.55 21.06
C ARG A 142 4.15 7.12 20.38
N ALA A 143 5.18 7.43 21.17
CA ALA A 143 6.47 7.90 20.65
C ALA A 143 7.11 6.89 19.70
N CYS A 144 7.17 5.60 20.10
CA CYS A 144 7.67 4.53 19.24
C CYS A 144 6.87 4.41 17.94
N THR A 145 5.53 4.47 18.02
CA THR A 145 4.67 4.35 16.82
C THR A 145 4.89 5.50 15.83
N ILE A 146 5.05 6.73 16.32
CA ILE A 146 5.37 7.89 15.48
C ILE A 146 6.76 7.71 14.83
N ALA A 147 7.77 7.32 15.63
CA ALA A 147 9.13 7.10 15.13
C ALA A 147 9.18 6.00 14.06
N ILE A 148 8.49 4.88 14.28
CA ILE A 148 8.35 3.80 13.29
C ILE A 148 7.68 4.31 12.02
N THR A 149 6.60 5.08 12.13
CA THR A 149 5.89 5.62 10.97
C THR A 149 6.79 6.53 10.12
N VAL A 150 7.52 7.46 10.76
CA VAL A 150 8.43 8.39 10.07
C VAL A 150 9.58 7.63 9.41
N THR A 151 10.21 6.71 10.14
CA THR A 151 11.35 5.93 9.64
C THR A 151 10.95 4.99 8.50
N CYS A 152 9.82 4.29 8.60
CA CYS A 152 9.29 3.43 7.53
C CYS A 152 8.91 4.24 6.28
N SER A 153 8.39 5.46 6.44
CA SER A 153 8.06 6.34 5.32
C SER A 153 9.27 6.68 4.46
N ILE A 154 10.41 6.98 5.09
CA ILE A 154 11.67 7.26 4.37
C ILE A 154 12.27 5.97 3.82
N PHE A 155 12.25 4.88 4.59
CA PHE A 155 12.75 3.58 4.17
C PHE A 155 12.03 3.05 2.92
N SER A 156 10.71 3.26 2.81
CA SER A 156 9.88 2.86 1.66
C SER A 156 10.34 3.48 0.33
N ILE A 157 10.86 4.71 0.37
CA ILE A 157 11.45 5.37 -0.82
C ILE A 157 12.66 4.58 -1.33
N GLY A 158 13.40 3.93 -0.42
CA GLY A 158 14.51 3.05 -0.76
C GLY A 158 14.12 1.90 -1.68
N PHE A 159 12.91 1.33 -1.52
CA PHE A 159 12.42 0.28 -2.42
C PHE A 159 12.12 0.81 -3.84
N VAL A 160 11.66 2.04 -3.97
CA VAL A 160 11.55 2.72 -5.27
C VAL A 160 12.93 2.86 -5.91
N LEU A 161 13.92 3.33 -5.16
CA LEU A 161 15.31 3.49 -5.60
C LEU A 161 15.98 2.16 -5.96
N LEU A 162 15.66 1.09 -5.23
CA LEU A 162 16.16 -0.25 -5.54
C LEU A 162 15.61 -0.79 -6.86
N GLY A 163 14.36 -0.48 -7.21
CA GLY A 163 13.82 -0.81 -8.54
C GLY A 163 14.62 -0.13 -9.66
N ILE A 164 15.03 1.13 -9.44
CA ILE A 164 15.93 1.85 -10.35
C ILE A 164 17.30 1.17 -10.42
N LEU A 165 17.91 0.87 -9.27
CA LEU A 165 19.22 0.21 -9.18
C LEU A 165 19.22 -1.16 -9.86
N LEU A 166 18.18 -1.97 -9.63
CA LEU A 166 18.08 -3.32 -10.19
C LEU A 166 17.96 -3.28 -11.72
N TYR A 167 17.29 -2.26 -12.26
CA TYR A 167 17.09 -2.07 -13.70
C TYR A 167 18.28 -1.42 -14.39
N LEU A 168 18.84 -0.33 -13.86
CA LEU A 168 19.90 0.44 -14.51
C LEU A 168 21.30 -0.01 -14.08
N GLY A 169 21.48 -0.39 -12.81
CA GLY A 169 22.76 -0.83 -12.27
C GLY A 169 23.29 -2.06 -12.98
N ARG A 170 24.60 -2.10 -13.26
CA ARG A 170 25.29 -3.25 -13.91
C ARG A 170 26.09 -4.10 -12.93
N ASP A 171 26.49 -3.53 -11.81
CA ASP A 171 27.38 -4.16 -10.85
C ASP A 171 26.70 -5.23 -10.00
N ARG A 172 27.47 -6.25 -9.57
CA ARG A 172 27.00 -7.30 -8.64
C ARG A 172 26.57 -6.74 -7.28
N TRP A 173 27.09 -5.58 -6.89
CA TRP A 173 26.71 -4.85 -5.67
C TRP A 173 25.20 -4.63 -5.54
N ARG A 174 24.48 -4.48 -6.67
CA ARG A 174 23.02 -4.28 -6.65
C ARG A 174 22.27 -5.37 -5.92
N TYR A 175 22.69 -6.63 -6.05
CA TYR A 175 22.02 -7.76 -5.41
C TYR A 175 22.27 -7.78 -3.90
N GLY A 176 23.50 -7.48 -3.46
CA GLY A 176 23.81 -7.34 -2.03
C GLY A 176 22.98 -6.25 -1.36
N THR A 177 22.81 -5.10 -2.03
CA THR A 177 21.96 -4.01 -1.52
C THR A 177 20.49 -4.41 -1.46
N VAL A 178 19.95 -5.06 -2.49
CA VAL A 178 18.57 -5.56 -2.48
C VAL A 178 18.36 -6.54 -1.32
N THR A 179 19.26 -7.51 -1.14
CA THR A 179 19.18 -8.48 -0.04
C THR A 179 19.17 -7.78 1.32
N LEU A 180 20.05 -6.80 1.53
CA LEU A 180 20.12 -6.07 2.80
C LEU A 180 18.81 -5.32 3.11
N PHE A 181 18.19 -4.67 2.11
CA PHE A 181 16.89 -4.05 2.28
C PHE A 181 15.77 -5.04 2.57
N LEU A 182 15.79 -6.21 1.91
CA LEU A 182 14.81 -7.27 2.16
C LEU A 182 14.94 -7.82 3.58
N LEU A 183 16.16 -8.02 4.08
CA LEU A 183 16.41 -8.44 5.45
C LEU A 183 15.94 -7.39 6.47
N THR A 184 16.21 -6.11 6.22
CA THR A 184 15.74 -5.01 7.08
C THR A 184 14.21 -4.93 7.09
N ALA A 185 13.56 -5.03 5.93
CA ALA A 185 12.10 -5.06 5.85
C ALA A 185 11.50 -6.29 6.55
N LEU A 186 12.13 -7.46 6.40
CA LEU A 186 11.74 -8.67 7.13
C LEU A 186 11.83 -8.45 8.65
N GLY A 187 12.91 -7.83 9.15
CA GLY A 187 13.06 -7.46 10.56
C GLY A 187 11.92 -6.57 11.06
N VAL A 188 11.56 -5.53 10.29
CA VAL A 188 10.39 -4.67 10.60
C VAL A 188 9.11 -5.51 10.61
N GLY A 189 8.88 -6.35 9.58
CA GLY A 189 7.68 -7.17 9.44
C GLY A 189 7.49 -8.17 10.58
N LEU A 190 8.57 -8.82 11.03
CA LEU A 190 8.55 -9.78 12.13
C LEU A 190 8.29 -9.10 13.48
N LEU A 191 9.02 -8.02 13.80
CA LEU A 191 8.85 -7.29 15.07
C LEU A 191 7.50 -6.56 15.16
N SER A 192 6.92 -6.20 14.02
CA SER A 192 5.61 -5.55 13.95
C SER A 192 4.44 -6.51 13.79
N LEU A 193 4.70 -7.81 13.56
CA LEU A 193 3.72 -8.81 13.14
C LEU A 193 2.85 -8.37 11.94
N ALA A 194 3.39 -7.50 11.07
CA ALA A 194 2.65 -6.89 9.98
C ALA A 194 3.21 -7.32 8.61
N ARG A 195 2.44 -8.15 7.88
CA ARG A 195 2.75 -8.53 6.48
C ARG A 195 2.63 -7.35 5.50
N LYS A 196 1.73 -6.41 5.84
CA LYS A 196 1.35 -5.27 4.99
C LYS A 196 2.58 -4.48 4.55
N GLU A 197 3.41 -4.07 5.51
CA GLU A 197 4.56 -3.19 5.25
C GLU A 197 5.55 -3.80 4.26
N VAL A 198 5.95 -5.05 4.51
CA VAL A 198 6.90 -5.74 3.64
C VAL A 198 6.29 -5.98 2.26
N THR A 199 5.02 -6.38 2.19
CA THR A 199 4.31 -6.58 0.91
C THR A 199 4.26 -5.31 0.06
N ILE A 200 3.97 -4.16 0.67
CA ILE A 200 3.94 -2.86 0.00
C ILE A 200 5.35 -2.46 -0.48
N ASN A 201 6.37 -2.64 0.35
CA ASN A 201 7.76 -2.33 -0.02
C ASN A 201 8.25 -3.19 -1.20
N LEU A 202 7.93 -4.48 -1.21
CA LEU A 202 8.17 -5.33 -2.37
C LEU A 202 7.39 -4.87 -3.60
N ALA A 203 6.13 -4.46 -3.45
CA ALA A 203 5.36 -3.91 -4.55
C ALA A 203 5.97 -2.61 -5.11
N PHE A 204 6.50 -1.72 -4.26
CA PHE A 204 7.24 -0.53 -4.70
C PHE A 204 8.47 -0.90 -5.54
N LEU A 205 9.26 -1.88 -5.10
CA LEU A 205 10.41 -2.39 -5.84
C LEU A 205 10.00 -2.91 -7.22
N VAL A 206 9.01 -3.80 -7.27
CA VAL A 206 8.55 -4.46 -8.50
C VAL A 206 7.96 -3.43 -9.46
N LEU A 207 7.08 -2.55 -8.99
CA LEU A 207 6.46 -1.53 -9.84
C LEU A 207 7.49 -0.51 -10.34
N SER A 208 8.46 -0.10 -9.50
CA SER A 208 9.57 0.76 -9.93
C SER A 208 10.40 0.09 -11.03
N TYR A 209 10.78 -1.18 -10.83
CA TYR A 209 11.53 -1.96 -11.81
C TYR A 209 10.80 -2.09 -13.15
N LEU A 210 9.51 -2.43 -13.11
CA LEU A 210 8.67 -2.54 -14.31
C LEU A 210 8.47 -1.19 -15.00
N PHE A 211 8.36 -0.10 -14.23
CA PHE A 211 8.24 1.24 -14.78
C PHE A 211 9.53 1.64 -15.52
N MET A 212 10.70 1.38 -14.94
CA MET A 212 11.99 1.62 -15.60
C MET A 212 12.11 0.81 -16.91
N HIS A 213 11.65 -0.45 -16.91
CA HIS A 213 11.59 -1.25 -18.13
C HIS A 213 10.68 -0.65 -19.20
N GLN A 214 9.48 -0.17 -18.82
CA GLN A 214 8.58 0.49 -19.75
C GLN A 214 9.19 1.77 -20.34
N HIS A 215 9.89 2.54 -19.50
CA HIS A 215 10.44 3.84 -19.84
C HIS A 215 11.66 3.73 -20.76
N TYR A 216 12.65 2.92 -20.43
CA TYR A 216 13.91 2.83 -21.19
C TYR A 216 13.98 1.69 -22.20
N ARG A 217 13.28 0.57 -21.97
CA ARG A 217 13.25 -0.62 -22.86
C ARG A 217 14.61 -1.21 -23.23
N SER A 218 15.64 -0.95 -22.44
CA SER A 218 17.01 -1.42 -22.68
C SER A 218 17.24 -2.92 -22.47
N ARG A 219 16.36 -3.63 -21.74
CA ARG A 219 16.51 -5.07 -21.44
C ARG A 219 15.44 -5.93 -22.11
N ARG A 220 15.76 -7.19 -22.42
CA ARG A 220 14.81 -8.16 -22.96
C ARG A 220 13.80 -8.58 -21.90
N THR A 221 12.55 -8.85 -22.29
CA THR A 221 11.47 -9.23 -21.34
C THR A 221 11.80 -10.48 -20.51
N ARG A 222 12.53 -11.45 -21.07
CA ARG A 222 12.98 -12.65 -20.33
C ARG A 222 13.91 -12.30 -19.17
N GLU A 223 14.86 -11.39 -19.40
CA GLU A 223 15.78 -10.91 -18.35
C GLU A 223 15.03 -10.15 -17.26
N VAL A 224 14.03 -9.35 -17.65
CA VAL A 224 13.15 -8.64 -16.71
C VAL A 224 12.41 -9.62 -15.81
N ALA A 225 11.83 -10.68 -16.36
CA ALA A 225 11.15 -11.70 -15.58
C ALA A 225 12.10 -12.43 -14.61
N MET A 226 13.32 -12.75 -15.03
CA MET A 226 14.31 -13.41 -14.17
C MET A 226 14.70 -12.57 -12.95
N HIS A 227 14.86 -11.24 -13.09
CA HIS A 227 15.17 -10.38 -11.95
C HIS A 227 14.02 -10.24 -10.95
N LEU A 228 12.79 -10.55 -11.34
CA LEU A 228 11.61 -10.54 -10.45
C LEU A 228 11.47 -11.83 -9.62
N VAL A 229 12.22 -12.88 -9.93
CA VAL A 229 12.19 -14.15 -9.17
C VAL A 229 12.64 -13.92 -7.73
N VAL A 230 13.71 -13.17 -7.50
CA VAL A 230 14.23 -12.92 -6.13
C VAL A 230 13.21 -12.18 -5.26
N PRO A 231 12.62 -11.05 -5.69
CA PRO A 231 11.51 -10.42 -4.98
C PRO A 231 10.32 -11.36 -4.73
N ALA A 232 9.95 -12.18 -5.72
CA ALA A 232 8.84 -13.12 -5.58
C ALA A 232 9.13 -14.20 -4.51
N VAL A 233 10.34 -14.77 -4.52
CA VAL A 233 10.77 -15.75 -3.51
C VAL A 233 10.81 -15.11 -2.11
N ALA A 234 11.31 -13.87 -1.99
CA ALA A 234 11.32 -13.15 -0.72
C ALA A 234 9.89 -12.92 -0.16
N LEU A 235 8.93 -12.60 -1.04
CA LEU A 235 7.53 -12.46 -0.66
C LEU A 235 6.95 -13.80 -0.16
N VAL A 236 7.23 -14.90 -0.86
CA VAL A 236 6.77 -16.23 -0.44
C VAL A 236 7.35 -16.61 0.92
N ILE A 237 8.67 -16.44 1.12
CA ILE A 237 9.35 -16.74 2.39
C ILE A 237 8.74 -15.91 3.53
N LEU A 238 8.52 -14.60 3.32
CA LEU A 238 7.86 -13.75 4.31
C LEU A 238 6.49 -14.30 4.69
N PHE A 239 5.66 -14.61 3.70
CA PHE A 239 4.31 -15.11 3.95
C PHE A 239 4.35 -16.41 4.75
N LEU A 240 5.27 -17.34 4.42
CA LEU A 240 5.46 -18.58 5.17
C LEU A 240 5.91 -18.31 6.62
N LEU A 241 6.93 -17.47 6.83
CA LEU A 241 7.44 -17.16 8.17
C LEU A 241 6.37 -16.51 9.05
N VAL A 242 5.65 -15.51 8.52
CA VAL A 242 4.59 -14.84 9.28
C VAL A 242 3.37 -15.75 9.46
N ASP A 243 3.15 -16.75 8.61
CA ASP A 243 2.09 -17.73 8.83
C ASP A 243 2.43 -18.73 9.93
N ILE A 244 3.67 -19.23 9.94
CA ILE A 244 4.20 -20.07 11.02
C ILE A 244 4.09 -19.33 12.36
N LEU A 245 4.45 -18.05 12.40
CA LEU A 245 4.42 -17.24 13.62
C LEU A 245 3.01 -16.87 14.08
N LEU A 246 2.06 -16.68 13.16
CA LEU A 246 0.70 -16.22 13.51
C LEU A 246 -0.34 -17.35 13.59
N GLN A 247 -0.01 -18.55 13.12
CA GLN A 247 -0.91 -19.72 12.98
C GLN A 247 -2.26 -19.37 12.33
N LYS A 248 -2.33 -18.32 11.50
CA LYS A 248 -3.60 -17.78 10.98
C LYS A 248 -4.34 -18.76 10.08
N GLY A 249 -3.61 -19.62 9.35
CA GLY A 249 -4.19 -20.66 8.51
C GLY A 249 -4.93 -21.76 9.26
N ALA A 250 -4.60 -22.01 10.55
CA ALA A 250 -5.19 -23.08 11.34
C ALA A 250 -6.61 -22.78 11.85
N ASN A 251 -7.05 -21.51 11.77
CA ASN A 251 -8.36 -21.07 12.27
C ASN A 251 -9.47 -21.08 11.22
N TYR A 252 -9.19 -21.52 9.99
CA TYR A 252 -10.20 -21.67 8.94
C TYR A 252 -10.52 -23.16 8.73
N ASP A 253 -11.50 -23.71 9.45
CA ASP A 253 -11.99 -25.08 9.24
C ASP A 253 -13.52 -25.14 9.48
N PRO A 254 -14.29 -26.00 8.77
CA PRO A 254 -14.45 -26.10 7.31
C PRO A 254 -15.91 -25.84 6.84
N ALA A 255 -16.11 -25.58 5.53
CA ALA A 255 -17.38 -25.88 4.84
C ALA A 255 -17.14 -26.39 3.39
N HIS A 256 -17.02 -27.73 3.30
CA HIS A 256 -17.32 -28.68 2.22
C HIS A 256 -17.04 -28.42 0.72
N ARG A 257 -16.48 -27.29 0.25
CA ARG A 257 -16.26 -27.11 -1.22
C ARG A 257 -14.90 -26.53 -1.63
N LEU A 258 -14.20 -25.82 -0.75
CA LEU A 258 -12.83 -25.32 -0.95
C LEU A 258 -12.07 -25.45 0.37
N ARG A 259 -11.09 -26.36 0.48
CA ARG A 259 -10.25 -26.51 1.69
C ARG A 259 -8.87 -25.87 1.47
N GLY A 260 -8.30 -25.27 2.52
CA GLY A 260 -6.89 -24.85 2.57
C GLY A 260 -6.56 -23.48 1.96
N PHE A 261 -5.28 -23.29 1.63
CA PHE A 261 -4.68 -22.02 1.18
C PHE A 261 -5.44 -21.30 0.05
N LEU A 262 -6.03 -22.04 -0.90
CA LEU A 262 -6.79 -21.46 -2.01
C LEU A 262 -8.09 -20.78 -1.57
N LEU A 263 -8.78 -21.31 -0.55
CA LEU A 263 -9.94 -20.65 0.03
C LEU A 263 -9.54 -19.33 0.68
N SER A 264 -8.40 -19.30 1.38
CA SER A 264 -7.86 -18.07 1.99
C SER A 264 -7.60 -17.00 0.93
N ILE A 265 -6.95 -17.35 -0.19
CA ILE A 265 -6.74 -16.40 -1.30
C ILE A 265 -8.07 -15.90 -1.86
N TYR A 266 -9.00 -16.81 -2.16
CA TYR A 266 -10.31 -16.44 -2.69
C TYR A 266 -11.06 -15.51 -1.74
N TRP A 267 -11.08 -15.84 -0.45
CA TRP A 267 -11.69 -15.05 0.61
C TRP A 267 -11.10 -13.64 0.66
N TYR A 268 -9.78 -13.50 0.69
CA TYR A 268 -9.10 -12.20 0.70
C TYR A 268 -9.40 -11.32 -0.52
N ILE A 269 -9.72 -11.91 -1.67
CA ILE A 269 -10.05 -11.18 -2.91
C ILE A 269 -11.54 -10.80 -2.94
N ALA A 270 -12.43 -11.74 -2.59
CA ALA A 270 -13.87 -11.59 -2.80
C ALA A 270 -14.63 -11.04 -1.59
N SER A 271 -14.20 -11.37 -0.36
CA SER A 271 -14.87 -10.94 0.87
C SER A 271 -14.95 -9.42 1.04
N PRO A 272 -13.98 -8.59 0.60
CA PRO A 272 -14.07 -7.13 0.77
C PRO A 272 -15.28 -6.50 0.05
N VAL A 273 -15.68 -7.03 -1.12
CA VAL A 273 -16.88 -6.55 -1.83
C VAL A 273 -18.14 -7.05 -1.16
N ALA A 274 -18.17 -8.30 -0.72
CA ALA A 274 -19.28 -8.83 0.06
C ALA A 274 -19.48 -8.03 1.35
N ALA A 275 -18.38 -7.68 2.01
CA ALA A 275 -18.37 -6.87 3.22
C ALA A 275 -18.96 -5.47 2.96
N PHE A 276 -18.52 -4.84 1.87
CA PHE A 276 -19.07 -3.57 1.43
C PHE A 276 -20.56 -3.65 1.08
N SER A 277 -21.03 -4.76 0.49
CA SER A 277 -22.45 -4.99 0.20
C SER A 277 -23.31 -5.02 1.46
N GLU A 278 -22.85 -5.67 2.53
CA GLU A 278 -23.55 -5.67 3.82
C GLU A 278 -23.52 -4.29 4.48
N PHE A 279 -22.38 -3.60 4.45
CA PHE A 279 -22.26 -2.23 4.96
C PHE A 279 -23.28 -1.29 4.30
N LEU A 280 -23.50 -1.40 2.99
CA LEU A 280 -24.52 -0.59 2.28
C LEU A 280 -25.97 -0.86 2.71
N LYS A 281 -26.24 -2.00 3.37
CA LYS A 281 -27.56 -2.33 3.94
C LYS A 281 -27.75 -1.73 5.32
N THR A 282 -26.69 -1.71 6.12
CA THR A 282 -26.75 -1.34 7.54
C THR A 282 -26.34 0.10 7.83
N HIS A 283 -25.72 0.79 6.86
CA HIS A 283 -25.34 2.19 7.03
C HIS A 283 -26.56 3.06 7.34
N ASP A 284 -26.46 3.83 8.43
CA ASP A 284 -27.51 4.67 9.01
C ASP A 284 -27.78 5.97 8.22
N GLY A 285 -26.91 6.28 7.24
CA GLY A 285 -27.00 7.50 6.43
C GLY A 285 -26.32 8.72 7.06
N ASN A 286 -25.65 8.55 8.19
CA ASN A 286 -24.88 9.61 8.82
C ASN A 286 -23.49 9.70 8.17
N TRP A 287 -23.32 10.71 7.32
CA TRP A 287 -22.08 10.94 6.59
C TRP A 287 -21.02 11.61 7.47
N ARG A 288 -19.79 11.12 7.43
CA ARG A 288 -18.68 11.63 8.25
C ARG A 288 -17.84 12.73 7.61
N LEU A 289 -18.20 13.16 6.41
CA LEU A 289 -17.66 14.36 5.76
C LEU A 289 -16.12 14.42 5.68
N GLY A 290 -15.48 13.28 5.42
CA GLY A 290 -14.04 13.19 5.15
C GLY A 290 -13.19 12.65 6.29
N GLU A 291 -13.80 12.33 7.44
CA GLU A 291 -13.11 11.75 8.58
C GLU A 291 -12.38 10.44 8.25
N SER A 292 -12.98 9.59 7.41
CA SER A 292 -12.47 8.26 7.09
C SER A 292 -11.43 8.30 5.96
N VAL A 293 -11.71 9.01 4.88
CA VAL A 293 -10.87 9.16 3.68
C VAL A 293 -9.64 10.01 3.99
N PHE A 294 -9.79 11.09 4.76
CA PHE A 294 -8.71 12.02 5.08
C PHE A 294 -8.20 11.86 6.51
N LEU A 295 -8.36 10.68 7.11
CA LEU A 295 -8.04 10.43 8.51
C LEU A 295 -6.67 10.98 8.97
N PRO A 296 -5.55 10.78 8.24
CA PRO A 296 -4.28 11.42 8.55
C PRO A 296 -4.40 12.92 8.82
N ILE A 297 -5.04 13.64 7.91
CA ILE A 297 -5.23 15.09 7.96
C ILE A 297 -6.24 15.44 9.06
N TYR A 298 -7.34 14.70 9.14
CA TYR A 298 -8.37 14.87 10.16
C TYR A 298 -7.79 14.77 11.58
N LYS A 299 -6.91 13.80 11.84
CA LYS A 299 -6.20 13.66 13.13
C LYS A 299 -5.34 14.89 13.46
N TRP A 300 -4.73 15.54 12.47
CA TRP A 300 -3.98 16.78 12.69
C TRP A 300 -4.91 17.95 12.97
N LEU A 301 -6.00 18.08 12.23
CA LEU A 301 -7.02 19.11 12.46
C LEU A 301 -7.65 18.97 13.85
N ALA A 302 -7.95 17.73 14.27
CA ALA A 302 -8.50 17.44 15.59
C ALA A 302 -7.53 17.81 16.71
N ARG A 303 -6.22 17.54 16.53
CA ARG A 303 -5.16 17.98 17.46
C ARG A 303 -5.01 19.49 17.52
N ALA A 304 -5.29 20.19 16.43
CA ALA A 304 -5.33 21.65 16.39
C ALA A 304 -6.67 22.21 16.90
N HIS A 305 -7.57 21.36 17.43
CA HIS A 305 -8.91 21.73 17.89
C HIS A 305 -9.79 22.39 16.80
N LEU A 306 -9.52 22.11 15.53
CA LEU A 306 -10.29 22.64 14.39
C LEU A 306 -11.49 21.76 14.01
N VAL A 307 -11.47 20.48 14.40
CA VAL A 307 -12.57 19.52 14.20
C VAL A 307 -12.69 18.64 15.46
N PRO A 308 -13.85 17.98 15.67
CA PRO A 308 -14.01 17.03 16.77
C PRO A 308 -12.99 15.90 16.70
N PRO A 309 -12.60 15.30 17.86
CA PRO A 309 -11.82 14.09 17.87
C PRO A 309 -12.48 13.00 17.03
N PRO A 310 -11.70 12.23 16.25
CA PRO A 310 -12.26 11.16 15.45
C PRO A 310 -12.98 10.12 16.31
N ASP A 311 -14.12 9.61 15.84
CA ASP A 311 -14.85 8.55 16.51
C ASP A 311 -14.01 7.25 16.51
N ALA A 312 -13.54 6.87 17.70
CA ALA A 312 -12.59 5.78 17.89
C ALA A 312 -13.17 4.41 17.49
N MET A 313 -14.49 4.24 17.58
CA MET A 313 -15.16 2.98 17.27
C MET A 313 -15.22 2.68 15.77
N SER A 314 -15.16 3.70 14.92
CA SER A 314 -15.53 3.55 13.53
C SER A 314 -14.37 3.56 12.53
N ILE A 315 -13.22 4.11 12.94
CA ILE A 315 -12.08 4.38 12.07
C ILE A 315 -10.93 3.37 12.22
N MET A 316 -10.70 2.85 13.43
CA MET A 316 -9.58 1.92 13.72
C MET A 316 -10.05 0.49 13.98
N HIS A 317 -11.31 0.32 14.39
CA HIS A 317 -11.93 -0.96 14.65
C HIS A 317 -13.07 -1.18 13.67
N MET A 318 -12.72 -1.51 12.43
CA MET A 318 -13.72 -1.88 11.45
C MET A 318 -14.58 -3.00 12.00
N GLU A 319 -15.89 -2.82 11.91
CA GLU A 319 -16.84 -3.83 12.39
C GLU A 319 -16.55 -5.14 11.67
N LYS A 320 -16.22 -6.16 12.46
CA LYS A 320 -16.03 -7.51 11.95
C LYS A 320 -17.41 -8.03 11.60
N ILE A 321 -17.63 -8.31 10.32
CA ILE A 321 -18.91 -8.83 9.85
C ILE A 321 -18.74 -10.27 9.39
N TYR A 322 -19.79 -11.06 9.54
CA TYR A 322 -19.75 -12.50 9.27
C TYR A 322 -20.51 -12.83 7.98
N ILE A 323 -19.79 -13.23 6.92
CA ILE A 323 -20.35 -13.37 5.56
C ILE A 323 -19.60 -14.35 4.62
N PRO A 324 -19.65 -15.68 4.77
CA PRO A 324 -20.08 -16.53 5.87
C PRO A 324 -18.91 -16.88 6.82
N TYR A 325 -17.80 -16.15 6.71
CA TYR A 325 -16.70 -16.15 7.67
C TYR A 325 -16.46 -14.72 8.15
N MET A 326 -15.67 -14.56 9.20
CA MET A 326 -15.35 -13.23 9.72
C MET A 326 -14.51 -12.46 8.69
N ALA A 327 -15.09 -11.40 8.14
CA ALA A 327 -14.42 -10.40 7.33
C ALA A 327 -14.14 -9.17 8.20
N ASN A 328 -12.89 -8.74 8.23
CA ASN A 328 -12.45 -7.55 8.96
C ASN A 328 -11.88 -6.47 8.05
N VAL A 329 -12.19 -6.57 6.75
CA VAL A 329 -11.68 -5.69 5.69
C VAL A 329 -12.75 -5.52 4.63
N TYR A 330 -12.84 -4.31 4.13
CA TYR A 330 -13.73 -3.85 3.09
C TYR A 330 -12.91 -3.34 1.92
N THR A 331 -13.58 -3.00 0.82
CA THR A 331 -12.94 -2.23 -0.25
C THR A 331 -12.75 -0.77 0.17
N TYR A 332 -11.85 -0.06 -0.50
CA TYR A 332 -11.69 1.39 -0.29
C TYR A 332 -12.97 2.21 -0.53
N LEU A 333 -13.97 1.65 -1.24
CA LEU A 333 -15.26 2.29 -1.50
C LEU A 333 -16.05 2.51 -0.21
N ARG A 334 -15.83 1.67 0.81
CA ARG A 334 -16.49 1.82 2.12
C ARG A 334 -16.19 3.19 2.71
N ASN A 335 -14.91 3.54 2.89
CA ASN A 335 -14.51 4.81 3.49
C ASN A 335 -15.02 6.00 2.65
N ILE A 336 -15.00 5.87 1.32
CA ILE A 336 -15.51 6.90 0.40
C ILE A 336 -17.02 7.10 0.59
N TYR A 337 -17.78 6.01 0.66
CA TYR A 337 -19.22 6.05 0.85
C TYR A 337 -19.57 6.56 2.25
N GLU A 338 -18.91 6.07 3.30
CA GLU A 338 -19.12 6.48 4.69
C GLU A 338 -18.95 7.99 4.90
N ASP A 339 -18.06 8.62 4.13
CA ASP A 339 -17.85 10.07 4.22
C ASP A 339 -18.78 10.89 3.32
N PHE A 340 -19.12 10.40 2.12
CA PHE A 340 -19.69 11.23 1.05
C PHE A 340 -20.78 10.54 0.20
N GLY A 341 -21.22 9.35 0.57
CA GLY A 341 -22.18 8.53 -0.17
C GLY A 341 -21.80 8.29 -1.63
N PHE A 342 -22.81 8.20 -2.50
CA PHE A 342 -22.60 7.99 -3.95
C PHE A 342 -21.88 9.15 -4.63
N VAL A 343 -21.97 10.38 -4.10
CA VAL A 343 -21.24 11.53 -4.63
C VAL A 343 -19.73 11.30 -4.48
N GLY A 344 -19.29 10.82 -3.31
CA GLY A 344 -17.91 10.41 -3.09
C GLY A 344 -17.44 9.34 -4.07
N LEU A 345 -18.29 8.33 -4.31
CA LEU A 345 -17.99 7.24 -5.24
C LEU A 345 -17.88 7.71 -6.70
N ALA A 346 -18.48 8.83 -7.05
CA ALA A 346 -18.26 9.45 -8.36
C ALA A 346 -16.97 10.28 -8.39
N VAL A 347 -16.79 11.16 -7.40
CA VAL A 347 -15.74 12.19 -7.41
C VAL A 347 -14.36 11.63 -7.10
N LEU A 348 -14.20 10.82 -6.04
CA LEU A 348 -12.87 10.38 -5.61
C LEU A 348 -12.20 9.42 -6.60
N PRO A 349 -12.89 8.42 -7.18
CA PRO A 349 -12.29 7.59 -8.23
C PRO A 349 -11.96 8.39 -9.49
N TYR A 350 -12.79 9.37 -9.87
CA TYR A 350 -12.47 10.32 -10.95
C TYR A 350 -11.17 11.08 -10.70
N LEU A 351 -11.03 11.69 -9.51
CA LEU A 351 -9.82 12.41 -9.13
C LEU A 351 -8.60 11.49 -9.08
N LEU A 352 -8.76 10.25 -8.61
CA LEU A 352 -7.68 9.25 -8.61
C LEU A 352 -7.25 8.88 -10.04
N GLY A 353 -8.20 8.69 -10.96
CA GLY A 353 -7.95 8.46 -12.37
C GLY A 353 -7.19 9.61 -13.01
N LEU A 354 -7.66 10.85 -12.79
CA LEU A 354 -7.03 12.08 -13.28
C LEU A 354 -5.61 12.26 -12.72
N LEU A 355 -5.43 12.11 -11.41
CA LEU A 355 -4.14 12.22 -10.73
C LEU A 355 -3.15 11.16 -11.24
N SER A 356 -3.59 9.91 -11.39
CA SER A 356 -2.74 8.83 -11.87
C SER A 356 -2.22 9.08 -13.28
N ALA A 357 -3.06 9.62 -14.18
CA ALA A 357 -2.68 10.00 -15.53
C ALA A 357 -1.70 11.19 -15.53
N ALA A 358 -1.96 12.20 -14.69
CA ALA A 358 -1.10 13.36 -14.52
C ALA A 358 0.30 12.99 -14.02
N LEU A 359 0.38 12.20 -12.95
CA LEU A 359 1.64 11.73 -12.39
C LEU A 359 2.38 10.81 -13.34
N ARG A 360 1.69 9.91 -14.05
CA ARG A 360 2.34 9.02 -15.03
C ARG A 360 3.15 9.78 -16.08
N ALA A 361 2.63 10.92 -16.54
CA ALA A 361 3.32 11.75 -17.53
C ALA A 361 4.62 12.37 -16.98
N ARG A 362 4.69 12.60 -15.66
CA ARG A 362 5.83 13.22 -14.98
C ARG A 362 6.75 12.21 -14.29
N ALA A 363 6.29 10.98 -14.07
CA ALA A 363 7.03 9.93 -13.34
C ALA A 363 8.35 9.53 -14.00
N GLY A 364 8.49 9.72 -15.32
CA GLY A 364 9.75 9.50 -16.04
C GLY A 364 10.77 10.64 -15.90
N GLN A 365 10.41 11.77 -15.29
CA GLN A 365 11.25 12.97 -15.25
C GLN A 365 12.15 13.01 -14.01
N SER A 366 11.62 12.60 -12.84
CA SER A 366 12.35 12.71 -11.57
C SER A 366 11.94 11.65 -10.55
N VAL A 367 12.84 11.37 -9.62
CA VAL A 367 12.62 10.41 -8.53
C VAL A 367 11.40 10.75 -7.66
N PRO A 368 11.14 12.02 -7.27
CA PRO A 368 9.96 12.34 -6.46
C PRO A 368 8.64 12.07 -7.18
N TYR A 369 8.55 12.40 -8.48
CA TYR A 369 7.36 12.09 -9.26
C TYR A 369 7.18 10.59 -9.45
N LEU A 370 8.26 9.84 -9.67
CA LEU A 370 8.19 8.37 -9.69
C LEU A 370 7.67 7.83 -8.36
N ASN A 371 8.25 8.24 -7.24
CA ASN A 371 7.81 7.81 -5.91
C ASN A 371 6.32 8.11 -5.67
N PHE A 372 5.87 9.33 -5.99
CA PHE A 372 4.47 9.70 -5.80
C PHE A 372 3.54 8.92 -6.75
N TYR A 373 3.95 8.73 -8.01
CA TYR A 373 3.23 7.89 -8.95
C TYR A 373 3.07 6.45 -8.45
N LEU A 374 4.12 5.87 -7.89
CA LEU A 374 4.07 4.52 -7.34
C LEU A 374 3.18 4.43 -6.09
N ILE A 375 3.14 5.46 -5.25
CA ILE A 375 2.17 5.52 -4.12
C ILE A 375 0.74 5.45 -4.66
N VAL A 376 0.42 6.22 -5.70
CA VAL A 376 -0.90 6.18 -6.36
C VAL A 376 -1.16 4.82 -7.01
N LEU A 377 -0.15 4.19 -7.62
CA LEU A 377 -0.31 2.82 -8.13
C LEU A 377 -0.57 1.80 -7.02
N ILE A 378 0.05 1.93 -5.85
CA ILE A 378 -0.24 1.06 -4.70
C ILE A 378 -1.68 1.25 -4.23
N VAL A 379 -2.16 2.50 -4.15
CA VAL A 379 -3.58 2.79 -3.84
C VAL A 379 -4.52 2.12 -4.85
N ILE A 380 -4.17 2.15 -6.14
CA ILE A 380 -4.93 1.43 -7.19
C ILE A 380 -4.85 -0.08 -6.97
N VAL A 381 -3.65 -0.63 -6.76
CA VAL A 381 -3.38 -2.07 -6.63
C VAL A 381 -4.18 -2.70 -5.50
N PHE A 382 -4.24 -2.05 -4.34
CA PHE A 382 -5.05 -2.55 -3.23
C PHE A 382 -6.35 -1.76 -3.05
N SER A 383 -6.92 -1.16 -4.10
CA SER A 383 -8.23 -0.49 -4.00
C SER A 383 -9.37 -1.46 -3.59
N PHE A 384 -9.19 -2.75 -3.82
CA PHE A 384 -10.07 -3.80 -3.29
C PHE A 384 -9.94 -4.00 -1.75
N TYR A 385 -9.11 -3.20 -1.08
CA TYR A 385 -8.78 -3.26 0.35
C TYR A 385 -8.78 -1.83 0.93
N ASP A 386 -9.37 -1.61 2.10
CA ASP A 386 -9.65 -0.26 2.63
C ASP A 386 -8.48 0.43 3.37
N HIS A 387 -7.48 -0.31 3.82
CA HIS A 387 -6.49 0.20 4.77
C HIS A 387 -5.42 1.14 4.18
N LEU A 388 -5.51 1.52 2.90
CA LEU A 388 -4.44 2.31 2.28
C LEU A 388 -4.56 3.81 2.53
N LEU A 389 -5.75 4.39 2.36
CA LEU A 389 -5.95 5.84 2.46
C LEU A 389 -5.79 6.39 3.89
N ILE A 390 -5.97 5.53 4.89
CA ILE A 390 -5.85 5.88 6.31
C ILE A 390 -4.40 5.93 6.83
N SER A 391 -3.41 5.52 6.04
CA SER A 391 -2.02 5.40 6.50
C SER A 391 -1.24 6.71 6.35
N ASN A 392 -0.77 7.28 7.47
CA ASN A 392 0.14 8.43 7.51
C ASN A 392 1.43 8.20 6.69
N GLN A 393 1.86 6.95 6.54
CA GLN A 393 3.11 6.60 5.90
C GLN A 393 3.19 7.07 4.44
N TYR A 394 2.09 6.97 3.67
CA TYR A 394 2.10 7.38 2.26
C TYR A 394 2.25 8.88 2.08
N TYR A 395 1.57 9.65 2.93
CA TYR A 395 1.66 11.11 2.94
C TYR A 395 3.07 11.56 3.29
N LEU A 396 3.67 10.95 4.32
CA LEU A 396 5.05 11.23 4.72
C LEU A 396 6.07 10.76 3.66
N GLN A 397 5.86 9.60 3.04
CA GLN A 397 6.70 9.10 1.96
C GLN A 397 6.68 10.04 0.75
N ALA A 398 5.51 10.56 0.37
CA ALA A 398 5.40 11.56 -0.68
C ALA A 398 6.14 12.84 -0.30
N PHE A 399 5.89 13.36 0.91
CA PHE A 399 6.54 14.56 1.44
C PHE A 399 8.08 14.44 1.46
N PHE A 400 8.62 13.39 2.07
CA PHE A 400 10.07 13.16 2.13
C PHE A 400 10.66 12.87 0.75
N GLY A 401 9.92 12.24 -0.16
CA GLY A 401 10.30 12.07 -1.57
C GLY A 401 10.61 13.41 -2.23
N TYR A 402 9.71 14.37 -2.11
CA TYR A 402 9.90 15.72 -2.65
C TYR A 402 10.93 16.54 -1.87
N LEU A 403 11.09 16.33 -0.57
CA LEU A 403 12.03 17.09 0.25
C LEU A 403 13.48 16.65 0.04
N LEU A 404 13.75 15.33 0.10
CA LEU A 404 15.10 14.78 0.24
C LEU A 404 15.69 14.19 -1.04
N PHE A 405 14.86 13.73 -1.99
CA PHE A 405 15.29 12.90 -3.13
C PHE A 405 15.12 13.61 -4.48
N ARG A 406 15.56 14.87 -4.55
CA ARG A 406 15.39 15.76 -5.72
C ARG A 406 16.42 15.49 -6.84
N SER A 407 16.30 14.37 -7.54
CA SER A 407 17.10 14.07 -8.73
C SER A 407 16.22 13.79 -9.95
N ARG A 408 16.67 14.25 -11.12
CA ARG A 408 16.10 13.87 -12.42
C ARG A 408 16.49 12.44 -12.76
N LEU A 409 15.59 11.71 -13.41
CA LEU A 409 15.94 10.42 -14.01
C LEU A 409 16.82 10.66 -15.25
N PRO A 410 17.77 9.76 -15.57
CA PRO A 410 18.62 9.90 -16.75
C PRO A 410 17.76 9.88 -18.03
N GLU A 411 18.18 10.62 -19.07
CA GLU A 411 17.40 10.69 -20.32
C GLU A 411 17.51 9.40 -21.13
N THR A 412 18.67 8.75 -21.06
CA THR A 412 18.88 7.44 -21.66
C THR A 412 19.22 6.41 -20.60
N GLY A 413 18.73 5.18 -20.76
CA GLY A 413 19.11 4.07 -19.89
C GLY A 413 20.55 3.58 -20.09
N ALA A 414 21.32 4.26 -20.96
CA ALA A 414 22.70 3.96 -21.31
C ALA A 414 23.71 4.78 -20.48
N ASP A 415 23.27 5.87 -19.86
CA ASP A 415 24.06 6.69 -18.94
C ASP A 415 24.25 5.91 -17.63
N GLY A 416 25.33 5.14 -17.54
CA GLY A 416 25.56 4.11 -16.52
C GLY A 416 25.32 4.58 -15.07
N LEU A 417 24.43 3.87 -14.37
CA LEU A 417 24.23 3.91 -12.92
C LEU A 417 24.90 2.73 -12.21
#